data_AF-A0A090VTC0-F1
#
_entry.id   AF-A0A090VTC0-F1
#
_cell.length_a   1.000
_cell.length_b   1.000
_cell.length_c   1.000
_cell.angle_alpha   90.00
_cell.angle_beta   90.00
_cell.angle_gamma   90.00
#
_symmetry.space_group_name_H-M   'P 1'
#
loop_
_entity.id
_entity.type
_entity.pdbx_description
1 polymer ?
#
loop_
_entity_poly.entity_id
_entity_poly.type
_entity_poly.pdbx_seq_one_letter_code
_entity_poly.pdbx_strand_id
1 'polypeptide(L)'
;MKKSKETVLLLLLPLIGLILNAQTFNLNLPIIDQDVIFEEKNGLVAVEAEYFYKQTQTDIRQWYRTTKDSSAAVGRDEDSNHYLNASNGSYIEVLPDTRVTHSDKLVGGENFSNEPGQLAIVRYKIKFNSPGRYYVWYVP
;
A
#
# COMPACT_ATOMS: atom_id res chain seq x y z
N MET A 1 -70.49 20.20 -8.55
CA MET A 1 -69.36 20.73 -9.34
C MET A 1 -68.25 21.17 -8.40
N LYS A 2 -67.18 20.38 -8.24
CA LYS A 2 -65.92 20.85 -7.64
C LYS A 2 -64.75 20.06 -8.25
N LYS A 3 -63.78 20.84 -8.75
CA LYS A 3 -62.58 20.49 -9.53
C LYS A 3 -61.69 19.47 -8.79
N SER A 4 -61.36 18.35 -9.45
CA SER A 4 -60.04 18.01 -10.06
C SER A 4 -58.87 17.97 -9.06
N LYS A 5 -58.35 16.77 -8.76
CA LYS A 5 -57.26 16.04 -9.46
C LYS A 5 -55.97 16.20 -8.67
N GLU A 6 -55.53 15.06 -8.15
CA GLU A 6 -54.14 14.58 -8.07
C GLU A 6 -53.03 15.62 -8.00
N THR A 7 -52.26 15.61 -6.91
CA THR A 7 -50.78 15.68 -6.89
C THR A 7 -50.36 15.81 -5.42
N VAL A 8 -50.07 14.70 -4.73
CA VAL A 8 -48.98 14.59 -3.74
C VAL A 8 -48.66 13.09 -3.62
N LEU A 9 -48.08 12.51 -4.67
CA LEU A 9 -47.35 11.25 -4.59
C LEU A 9 -45.95 11.54 -5.15
N LEU A 10 -44.92 10.99 -4.50
CA LEU A 10 -43.48 11.24 -4.68
C LEU A 10 -42.93 12.50 -3.98
N LEU A 11 -42.55 12.34 -2.71
CA LEU A 11 -41.37 13.01 -2.14
C LEU A 11 -40.67 12.05 -1.14
N LEU A 12 -40.49 10.80 -1.58
CA LEU A 12 -39.56 9.85 -0.97
C LEU A 12 -38.42 9.65 -1.96
N LEU A 13 -37.19 9.92 -1.52
CA LEU A 13 -35.90 9.90 -2.25
C LEU A 13 -35.61 11.21 -3.02
N PRO A 14 -34.76 12.11 -2.46
CA PRO A 14 -33.33 11.82 -2.43
C PRO A 14 -32.64 12.37 -1.16
N LEU A 15 -32.54 11.57 -0.10
CA LEU A 15 -31.62 11.86 1.00
C LEU A 15 -30.66 10.69 1.30
N ILE A 16 -30.59 9.72 0.40
CA ILE A 16 -29.67 8.57 0.47
C ILE A 16 -28.44 8.80 -0.42
N GLY A 17 -28.40 9.88 -1.21
CA GLY A 17 -27.38 10.13 -2.23
C GLY A 17 -26.09 10.84 -1.79
N LEU A 18 -25.85 11.09 -0.49
CA LEU A 18 -24.73 11.94 -0.04
C LEU A 18 -23.74 11.27 0.92
N ILE A 19 -23.73 9.94 1.03
CA ILE A 19 -22.70 9.24 1.81
C ILE A 19 -21.97 8.24 0.91
N LEU A 20 -21.46 8.70 -0.22
CA LEU A 20 -20.21 8.15 -0.73
C LEU A 20 -19.11 8.84 0.08
N ASN A 21 -18.84 8.31 1.28
CA ASN A 21 -17.50 8.48 1.83
C ASN A 21 -16.58 7.83 0.80
N ALA A 22 -15.92 8.63 -0.02
CA ALA A 22 -14.74 8.16 -0.71
C ALA A 22 -13.84 7.60 0.40
N GLN A 23 -13.74 6.28 0.47
CA GLN A 23 -12.73 5.67 1.32
C GLN A 23 -11.41 6.12 0.71
N THR A 24 -10.82 7.16 1.30
CA THR A 24 -9.42 7.49 1.02
C THR A 24 -8.64 6.27 1.49
N PHE A 25 -8.31 5.38 0.56
CA PHE A 25 -7.42 4.28 0.85
C PHE A 25 -6.11 4.91 1.30
N ASN A 26 -5.80 4.79 2.59
CA ASN A 26 -4.50 5.18 3.09
C ASN A 26 -3.51 4.10 2.61
N LEU A 27 -2.93 4.32 1.44
CA LEU A 27 -2.07 3.34 0.76
C LEU A 27 -0.77 3.07 1.52
N ASN A 28 -0.39 3.93 2.46
CA ASN A 28 0.75 3.75 3.36
C ASN A 28 0.40 3.09 4.70
N LEU A 29 -0.86 2.76 4.98
CA LEU A 29 -1.18 2.04 6.22
C LEU A 29 -1.04 0.52 6.03
N PRO A 30 -0.60 -0.21 7.08
CA PRO A 30 -0.68 -1.66 7.14
C PRO A 30 -2.08 -2.18 6.83
N ILE A 31 -2.17 -3.30 6.13
CA ILE A 31 -3.43 -4.03 5.89
C ILE A 31 -3.63 -5.22 6.82
N ILE A 32 -2.62 -5.54 7.61
CA ILE A 32 -2.66 -6.57 8.63
C ILE A 32 -2.39 -5.97 10.01
N ASP A 33 -2.96 -6.62 11.02
CA ASP A 33 -2.73 -6.25 12.41
C ASP A 33 -1.35 -6.72 12.92
N GLN A 34 -0.89 -6.10 14.00
CA GLN A 34 0.42 -6.38 14.60
C GLN A 34 0.56 -7.79 15.19
N ASP A 35 -0.53 -8.50 15.42
CA ASP A 35 -0.57 -9.86 15.97
C ASP A 35 -0.50 -10.94 14.89
N VAL A 36 -0.58 -10.56 13.61
CA VAL A 36 -0.35 -11.48 12.49
C VAL A 36 1.13 -11.88 12.45
N ILE A 37 1.36 -13.19 12.50
CA ILE A 37 2.69 -13.81 12.46
C ILE A 37 2.70 -14.83 11.33
N PHE A 38 3.58 -14.63 10.35
CA PHE A 38 3.81 -15.60 9.28
C PHE A 38 4.59 -16.79 9.83
N GLU A 39 4.16 -17.99 9.51
CA GLU A 39 4.77 -19.21 10.03
C GLU A 39 5.47 -19.99 8.92
N GLU A 40 6.68 -20.45 9.20
CA GLU A 40 7.40 -21.36 8.31
C GLU A 40 6.64 -22.67 8.08
N LYS A 41 6.53 -23.05 6.81
CA LYS A 41 6.03 -24.34 6.37
C LYS A 41 7.07 -25.01 5.48
N ASN A 42 7.49 -26.21 5.87
CA ASN A 42 8.42 -27.05 5.09
C ASN A 42 9.73 -26.34 4.69
N GLY A 43 10.35 -25.60 5.60
CA GLY A 43 11.60 -24.88 5.31
C GLY A 43 11.42 -23.53 4.61
N LEU A 44 10.17 -23.10 4.35
CA LEU A 44 9.85 -21.92 3.56
C LEU A 44 8.92 -20.96 4.31
N VAL A 45 9.17 -19.66 4.14
CA VAL A 45 8.22 -18.59 4.48
C VAL A 45 8.03 -17.76 3.22
N ALA A 46 6.78 -17.53 2.83
CA ALA A 46 6.42 -16.63 1.73
C ALA A 46 5.45 -15.58 2.27
N VAL A 47 5.74 -14.30 1.99
CA VAL A 47 4.97 -13.16 2.47
C VAL A 47 4.85 -12.16 1.33
N GLU A 48 3.63 -11.72 1.05
CA GLU A 48 3.36 -10.64 0.11
C GLU A 48 3.90 -9.32 0.68
N ALA A 49 4.52 -8.49 -0.15
CA ALA A 49 5.22 -7.30 0.31
C ALA A 49 4.28 -6.26 0.95
N GLU A 50 3.02 -6.21 0.55
CA GLU A 50 2.02 -5.31 1.12
C GLU A 50 1.53 -5.75 2.51
N TYR A 51 1.89 -6.95 2.98
CA TYR A 51 1.47 -7.50 4.28
C TYR A 51 2.47 -7.17 5.40
N PHE A 52 3.03 -5.96 5.39
CA PHE A 52 3.77 -5.46 6.54
C PHE A 52 2.80 -5.01 7.64
N TYR A 53 3.18 -5.21 8.91
CA TYR A 53 2.34 -4.75 10.04
C TYR A 53 2.71 -3.35 10.54
N LYS A 54 3.88 -2.84 10.15
CA LYS A 54 4.40 -1.54 10.58
C LYS A 54 5.42 -0.99 9.60
N GLN A 55 5.36 0.31 9.35
CA GLN A 55 6.46 1.06 8.74
C GLN A 55 7.01 2.16 9.65
N THR A 56 8.29 2.51 9.49
CA THR A 56 9.00 3.59 10.23
C THR A 56 10.07 4.24 9.37
N GLN A 57 10.73 5.29 9.89
CA GLN A 57 11.71 6.10 9.14
C GLN A 57 11.06 6.69 7.88
N THR A 58 9.89 7.27 8.09
CA THR A 58 8.92 7.68 7.07
C THR A 58 8.91 9.18 6.80
N ASP A 59 9.83 9.94 7.41
CA ASP A 59 9.80 11.40 7.37
C ASP A 59 10.13 11.97 5.99
N ILE A 60 10.93 11.24 5.20
CA ILE A 60 11.39 11.68 3.88
C ILE A 60 10.66 10.94 2.77
N ARG A 61 10.53 9.62 2.91
CA ARG A 61 9.84 8.74 1.96
C ARG A 61 9.23 7.54 2.68
N GLN A 62 8.16 7.00 2.12
CA GLN A 62 7.33 5.96 2.74
C GLN A 62 6.95 4.92 1.71
N TRP A 63 6.59 3.72 2.18
CA TRP A 63 6.03 2.70 1.30
C TRP A 63 4.53 2.93 1.11
N TYR A 64 4.09 2.91 -0.14
CA TYR A 64 2.70 3.00 -0.55
C TYR A 64 2.33 1.76 -1.34
N ARG A 65 1.12 1.26 -1.12
CA ARG A 65 0.56 0.15 -1.89
C ARG A 65 -0.01 0.65 -3.21
N THR A 66 0.33 -0.06 -4.29
CA THR A 66 -0.23 0.15 -5.62
C THR A 66 -1.00 -1.08 -6.07
N THR A 67 -2.15 -0.88 -6.71
CA THR A 67 -3.05 -1.89 -7.29
C THR A 67 -3.49 -1.43 -8.68
N LYS A 68 -4.30 -2.24 -9.37
CA LYS A 68 -4.92 -1.84 -10.65
C LYS A 68 -5.64 -0.48 -10.60
N ASP A 69 -6.38 -0.23 -9.52
CA ASP A 69 -7.33 0.87 -9.44
C ASP A 69 -6.86 1.99 -8.50
N SER A 70 -5.68 1.85 -7.89
CA SER A 70 -5.18 2.79 -6.88
C SER A 70 -3.66 2.85 -6.86
N SER A 71 -3.13 4.07 -6.88
CA SER A 71 -1.71 4.39 -6.64
C SER A 71 -1.61 5.69 -5.84
N ALA A 72 -0.47 5.92 -5.18
CA ALA A 72 -0.27 7.13 -4.39
C ALA A 72 0.20 8.29 -5.27
N ALA A 73 -0.42 9.46 -5.13
CA ALA A 73 0.01 10.68 -5.80
C ALA A 73 0.89 11.53 -4.87
N VAL A 74 2.12 11.06 -4.60
CA VAL A 74 3.03 11.70 -3.62
C VAL A 74 4.39 12.02 -4.25
N GLY A 75 4.59 13.30 -4.55
CA GLY A 75 5.84 13.82 -5.09
C GLY A 75 6.16 13.30 -6.49
N ARG A 76 7.45 13.11 -6.80
CA ARG A 76 7.90 12.61 -8.10
C ARG A 76 7.65 11.10 -8.18
N ASP A 77 7.01 10.69 -9.25
CA ASP A 77 6.78 9.32 -9.66
C ASP A 77 6.55 9.34 -11.17
N GLU A 78 7.44 8.73 -11.94
CA GLU A 78 7.42 8.76 -13.41
C GLU A 78 7.19 7.37 -14.01
N ASP A 79 7.14 6.32 -13.18
CA ASP A 79 6.94 4.96 -13.69
C ASP A 79 5.46 4.66 -13.97
N SER A 80 5.25 3.59 -14.72
CA SER A 80 3.90 3.13 -15.03
C SER A 80 3.50 2.07 -14.03
N ASN A 81 2.23 2.03 -13.65
CA ASN A 81 1.74 1.01 -12.74
C ASN A 81 2.03 -0.43 -13.24
N HIS A 82 2.76 -1.19 -12.43
CA HIS A 82 3.22 -2.56 -12.73
C HIS A 82 2.40 -3.67 -12.06
N TYR A 83 1.16 -3.40 -11.62
CA TYR A 83 0.35 -4.35 -10.83
C TYR A 83 0.21 -5.74 -11.47
N LEU A 84 0.19 -5.86 -12.80
CA LEU A 84 0.04 -7.14 -13.51
C LEU A 84 1.21 -8.10 -13.29
N ASN A 85 2.39 -7.57 -12.94
CA ASN A 85 3.58 -8.37 -12.69
C ASN A 85 3.67 -8.82 -11.23
N ALA A 86 2.95 -8.14 -10.33
CA ALA A 86 2.96 -8.44 -8.92
C ALA A 86 2.02 -9.61 -8.58
N SER A 87 2.43 -10.44 -7.63
CA SER A 87 1.55 -11.44 -7.03
C SER A 87 0.29 -10.75 -6.50
N ASN A 88 -0.86 -11.37 -6.71
CA ASN A 88 -2.17 -10.85 -6.29
C ASN A 88 -2.55 -9.46 -6.87
N GLY A 89 -1.83 -8.96 -7.88
CA GLY A 89 -2.15 -7.68 -8.51
C GLY A 89 -1.85 -6.45 -7.63
N SER A 90 -0.95 -6.57 -6.66
CA SER A 90 -0.56 -5.46 -5.77
C SER A 90 0.91 -5.53 -5.38
N TYR A 91 1.52 -4.36 -5.19
CA TYR A 91 2.90 -4.23 -4.72
C TYR A 91 3.02 -3.00 -3.82
N ILE A 92 4.20 -2.82 -3.22
CA ILE A 92 4.55 -1.58 -2.53
C ILE A 92 5.69 -0.88 -3.25
N GLU A 93 5.62 0.43 -3.31
CA GLU A 93 6.62 1.32 -3.89
C GLU A 93 6.99 2.40 -2.87
N VAL A 94 8.25 2.86 -2.89
CA VAL A 94 8.71 3.86 -1.94
C VAL A 94 8.70 5.25 -2.58
N LEU A 95 7.83 6.14 -2.08
CA LEU A 95 7.62 7.48 -2.64
C LEU A 95 8.00 8.59 -1.66
N PRO A 96 8.43 9.77 -2.15
CA PRO A 96 8.63 10.10 -3.58
C PRO A 96 9.81 9.34 -4.21
N ASP A 97 9.69 8.98 -5.48
CA ASP A 97 10.79 8.42 -6.26
C ASP A 97 11.67 9.54 -6.84
N THR A 98 12.73 9.85 -6.09
CA THR A 98 13.70 10.88 -6.48
C THR A 98 14.89 10.31 -7.24
N ARG A 99 14.86 9.01 -7.59
CA ARG A 99 15.91 8.35 -8.39
C ARG A 99 15.32 7.34 -9.40
N VAL A 100 14.48 7.87 -10.29
CA VAL A 100 13.80 7.13 -11.36
C VAL A 100 14.80 6.52 -12.36
N THR A 101 15.84 7.26 -12.71
CA THR A 101 16.83 6.87 -13.72
C THR A 101 18.23 6.76 -13.12
N HIS A 102 19.14 6.08 -13.84
CA HIS A 102 20.54 6.01 -13.43
C HIS A 102 21.26 7.37 -13.42
N SER A 103 20.70 8.37 -14.09
CA SER A 103 21.23 9.73 -14.15
C SER A 103 20.83 10.58 -12.94
N ASP A 104 19.82 10.15 -12.18
CA ASP A 104 19.39 10.83 -10.98
C ASP A 104 20.43 10.68 -9.86
N LYS A 105 20.66 11.78 -9.15
CA LYS A 105 21.71 11.88 -8.13
C LYS A 105 21.36 11.00 -6.93
N LEU A 106 22.36 10.24 -6.46
CA LEU A 106 22.31 9.61 -5.14
C LEU A 106 22.53 10.67 -4.06
N VAL A 107 21.53 10.89 -3.22
CA VAL A 107 21.54 11.84 -2.12
C VAL A 107 21.44 11.07 -0.82
N GLY A 108 22.54 11.09 -0.06
CA GLY A 108 22.65 10.40 1.23
C GLY A 108 21.65 10.96 2.24
N GLY A 109 20.93 10.06 2.90
CA GLY A 109 19.88 10.40 3.85
C GLY A 109 18.54 10.71 3.21
N GLU A 110 18.43 10.81 1.87
CA GLU A 110 17.14 11.10 1.20
C GLU A 110 16.66 9.90 0.37
N ASN A 111 17.42 9.55 -0.67
CA ASN A 111 17.08 8.45 -1.58
C ASN A 111 18.05 7.27 -1.48
N PHE A 112 19.06 7.42 -0.64
CA PHE A 112 20.10 6.43 -0.40
C PHE A 112 20.61 6.54 1.04
N SER A 113 20.94 5.42 1.67
CA SER A 113 21.69 5.37 2.91
C SER A 113 22.71 4.25 2.82
N ASN A 114 23.95 4.53 3.19
CA ASN A 114 25.00 3.51 3.38
C ASN A 114 24.89 2.85 4.78
N GLU A 115 24.06 3.39 5.66
CA GLU A 115 23.77 2.85 6.98
C GLU A 115 22.44 2.08 6.95
N PRO A 116 22.39 0.83 7.45
CA PRO A 116 21.16 0.06 7.53
C PRO A 116 20.09 0.73 8.40
N GLY A 117 18.83 0.56 8.00
CA GLY A 117 17.68 0.95 8.83
C GLY A 117 17.51 2.46 9.03
N GLN A 118 17.95 3.27 8.08
CA GLN A 118 17.79 4.74 8.17
C GLN A 118 16.56 5.27 7.42
N LEU A 119 16.04 4.55 6.42
CA LEU A 119 15.01 5.07 5.52
C LEU A 119 13.95 4.01 5.21
N ALA A 120 12.68 4.45 5.19
CA ALA A 120 11.50 3.71 4.72
C ALA A 120 11.56 2.21 5.05
N ILE A 121 11.33 1.85 6.32
CA ILE A 121 11.44 0.47 6.78
C ILE A 121 10.06 -0.12 6.97
N VAL A 122 9.76 -1.23 6.28
CA VAL A 122 8.61 -2.10 6.56
C VAL A 122 9.02 -3.27 7.46
N ARG A 123 8.07 -3.79 8.25
CA ARG A 123 8.32 -4.91 9.18
C ARG A 123 7.31 -6.03 9.02
N TYR A 124 7.82 -7.25 9.17
CA TYR A 124 7.07 -8.50 9.19
C TYR A 124 7.40 -9.25 10.47
N LYS A 125 6.45 -10.04 10.98
CA LYS A 125 6.70 -10.99 12.07
C LYS A 125 6.70 -12.38 11.49
N ILE A 126 7.81 -13.10 11.70
CA ILE A 126 7.99 -14.45 11.18
C ILE A 126 8.33 -15.37 12.34
N LYS A 127 7.63 -16.50 12.41
CA LYS A 127 7.96 -17.63 13.28
C LYS A 127 8.65 -18.70 12.44
N PHE A 128 9.95 -18.85 12.67
CA PHE A 128 10.72 -19.98 12.16
C PHE A 128 10.58 -21.17 13.11
N ASN A 129 10.19 -22.31 12.56
CA ASN A 129 10.06 -23.59 13.23
C ASN A 129 11.37 -24.41 13.15
N SER A 130 12.22 -24.14 12.15
CA SER A 130 13.50 -24.83 11.94
C SER A 130 14.67 -23.86 12.22
N PRO A 131 15.60 -24.15 13.15
CA PRO A 131 16.80 -23.34 13.30
C PRO A 131 17.74 -23.58 12.12
N GLY A 132 18.32 -22.51 11.57
CA GLY A 132 19.26 -22.63 10.47
C GLY A 132 19.54 -21.33 9.74
N ARG A 133 20.18 -21.47 8.57
CA ARG A 133 20.44 -20.36 7.67
C ARG A 133 19.24 -20.20 6.72
N TYR A 134 18.71 -18.99 6.68
CA TYR A 134 17.70 -18.58 5.72
C TYR A 134 18.31 -17.62 4.71
N TYR A 135 17.86 -17.72 3.47
CA TYR A 135 18.14 -16.75 2.42
C TYR A 135 16.87 -15.94 2.20
N VAL A 136 17.02 -14.63 2.11
CA VAL A 136 15.92 -13.73 1.80
C VAL A 136 16.02 -13.40 0.32
N TRP A 137 14.97 -13.71 -0.43
CA TRP A 137 14.82 -13.33 -1.82
C TRP A 137 13.60 -12.42 -1.95
N TYR A 138 13.66 -11.50 -2.89
CA TYR A 138 12.49 -10.76 -3.37
C TYR A 138 12.22 -11.20 -4.81
N VAL A 139 10.95 -11.13 -5.22
CA VAL A 139 10.56 -11.38 -6.61
C VAL A 139 10.48 -10.01 -7.29
N PRO A 140 11.24 -9.79 -8.38
CA PRO A 140 11.21 -8.55 -9.14
C PRO A 140 9.93 -8.42 -9.99
#